data_AF-A0A7R9ZWG7-F1
#
_entry.id   AF-A0A7R9ZWG7-F1
#
_cell.length_a   1.000
_cell.length_b   1.000
_cell.length_c   1.000
_cell.angle_alpha   90.00
_cell.angle_beta   90.00
_cell.angle_gamma   90.00
#
_symmetry.space_group_name_H-M   'P 1'
#
loop_
_entity.id
_entity.type
_entity.pdbx_description
1 polymer ?
#
loop_
_entity_poly.entity_id
_entity_poly.type
_entity_poly.pdbx_seq_one_letter_code
_entity_poly.pdbx_strand_id
1 'polypeptide(L)'
;TQCVRTQTRALQGVYSSGVRSNAPLSDAWRAAAEAAQLESALLGCVARWDSWLRYAKGTPQPLELLAGRYALVEALRCVGRFGTPYAAREAMQIIGEAERTDLCSGPGWRKRFVCFMERRRRCPITSMHSPF
;
A
#
# COMPACT_ATOMS: atom_id res chain seq x y z
N THR A 1 -0.91 8.63 17.51
CA THR A 1 -2.19 8.77 16.77
C THR A 1 -2.24 9.83 15.66
N GLN A 2 -1.89 11.11 15.88
CA GLN A 2 -2.16 12.21 14.91
C GLN A 2 -1.46 12.03 13.55
N CYS A 3 -0.25 11.44 13.54
CA CYS A 3 0.51 11.15 12.32
C CYS A 3 -0.16 10.11 11.40
N VAL A 4 -0.79 9.06 11.98
CA VAL A 4 -1.44 7.98 11.21
C VAL A 4 -2.62 8.54 10.42
N ARG A 5 -3.49 9.31 11.07
CA ARG A 5 -4.71 9.87 10.45
C ARG A 5 -4.37 10.81 9.28
N THR A 6 -3.35 11.65 9.45
CA THR A 6 -2.89 12.55 8.39
C THR A 6 -2.36 11.77 7.19
N GLN A 7 -1.52 10.75 7.42
CA GLN A 7 -0.99 9.93 6.34
C GLN A 7 -2.09 9.13 5.63
N THR A 8 -3.03 8.52 6.36
CA THR A 8 -4.17 7.82 5.74
C THR A 8 -4.99 8.76 4.87
N ARG A 9 -5.30 9.98 5.35
CA ARG A 9 -6.04 10.98 4.56
C ARG A 9 -5.27 11.42 3.32
N ALA A 10 -3.96 11.60 3.43
CA ALA A 10 -3.11 11.93 2.30
C ALA A 10 -3.15 10.82 1.24
N LEU A 11 -3.02 9.55 1.64
CA LEU A 11 -3.10 8.39 0.75
C LEU A 11 -4.47 8.27 0.08
N GLN A 12 -5.56 8.46 0.83
CA GLN A 12 -6.91 8.50 0.28
C GLN A 12 -7.11 9.65 -0.72
N GLY A 13 -6.49 10.81 -0.45
CA GLY A 13 -6.47 11.96 -1.35
C GLY A 13 -5.75 11.65 -2.66
N VAL A 14 -4.55 11.07 -2.59
CA VAL A 14 -3.80 10.58 -3.76
C VAL A 14 -4.64 9.58 -4.55
N TYR A 15 -5.23 8.60 -3.88
CA TYR A 15 -6.07 7.60 -4.53
C TYR A 15 -7.27 8.22 -5.26
N SER A 16 -8.01 9.09 -4.57
CA SER A 16 -9.18 9.76 -5.14
C SER A 16 -8.82 10.66 -6.31
N SER A 17 -7.72 11.40 -6.20
CA SER A 17 -7.22 12.27 -7.26
C SER A 17 -6.80 11.46 -8.48
N GLY A 18 -5.97 10.42 -8.29
CA GLY A 18 -5.53 9.57 -9.39
C GLY A 18 -6.69 8.89 -10.12
N VAL A 19 -7.71 8.40 -9.39
CA VAL A 19 -8.91 7.82 -10.02
C VAL A 19 -9.65 8.85 -10.87
N ARG A 20 -9.88 10.07 -10.36
CA ARG A 20 -10.55 11.15 -11.11
C ARG A 20 -9.76 11.60 -12.33
N SER A 21 -8.43 11.56 -12.24
CA SER A 21 -7.53 11.88 -13.35
C SER A 21 -7.31 10.73 -14.32
N ASN A 22 -8.08 9.64 -14.23
CA ASN A 22 -7.93 8.44 -15.08
C ASN A 22 -6.50 7.85 -15.05
N ALA A 23 -5.82 7.92 -13.91
CA ALA A 23 -4.50 7.33 -13.74
C ALA A 23 -4.53 5.79 -13.84
N PRO A 24 -3.47 5.15 -14.35
CA PRO A 24 -2.23 5.77 -14.84
C PRO A 24 -2.26 6.17 -16.33
N LEU A 25 -3.44 6.21 -16.97
CA LEU A 25 -3.56 6.47 -18.42
C LEU A 25 -3.37 7.95 -18.79
N SER A 26 -3.47 8.87 -17.82
CA SER A 26 -3.29 10.31 -18.04
C SER A 26 -1.82 10.73 -17.98
N ASP A 27 -1.34 11.39 -19.04
CA ASP A 27 0.03 11.92 -19.14
C ASP A 27 0.31 13.01 -18.11
N ALA A 28 -0.66 13.89 -17.87
CA ALA A 28 -0.54 14.95 -16.87
C ALA A 28 -0.40 14.36 -15.45
N TRP A 29 -1.14 13.29 -15.14
CA TRP A 29 -0.97 12.58 -13.88
C TRP A 29 0.41 11.91 -13.79
N ARG A 30 0.88 11.26 -14.86
CA ARG A 30 2.20 10.61 -14.87
C ARG A 30 3.31 11.62 -14.65
N ALA A 31 3.30 12.75 -15.34
CA ALA A 31 4.27 13.83 -15.16
C ALA A 31 4.26 14.39 -13.73
N ALA A 32 3.06 14.62 -13.16
CA ALA A 32 2.93 15.08 -11.77
C ALA A 32 3.42 14.03 -10.76
N ALA A 33 3.10 12.76 -10.98
CA ALA A 33 3.52 11.64 -10.12
C ALA A 33 5.04 11.45 -10.16
N GLU A 34 5.66 11.60 -11.33
CA GLU A 34 7.11 11.54 -11.51
C GLU A 34 7.80 12.73 -10.82
N ALA A 35 7.32 13.96 -11.06
CA ALA A 35 7.86 15.16 -10.42
C ALA A 35 7.74 15.12 -8.89
N ALA A 36 6.66 14.55 -8.36
CA ALA A 36 6.44 14.34 -6.93
C ALA A 36 7.16 13.10 -6.37
N GLN A 37 7.87 12.33 -7.20
CA GLN A 37 8.48 11.04 -6.83
C GLN A 37 7.49 10.11 -6.11
N LEU A 38 6.26 10.05 -6.61
CA LEU A 38 5.14 9.42 -5.93
C LEU A 38 5.42 7.95 -5.58
N GLU A 39 6.05 7.19 -6.47
CA GLU A 39 6.38 5.78 -6.19
C GLU A 39 7.33 5.64 -4.99
N SER A 40 8.39 6.45 -4.94
CA SER A 40 9.35 6.47 -3.83
C SER A 40 8.65 6.87 -2.52
N ALA A 41 7.78 7.88 -2.57
CA ALA A 41 7.00 8.31 -1.41
C ALA A 41 6.03 7.22 -0.92
N LEU A 42 5.40 6.48 -1.82
CA LEU A 42 4.51 5.37 -1.50
C LEU A 42 5.29 4.19 -0.89
N LEU A 43 6.43 3.82 -1.46
CA LEU A 43 7.30 2.77 -0.92
C LEU A 43 7.84 3.14 0.46
N GLY A 44 8.23 4.41 0.67
CA GLY A 44 8.60 4.93 1.98
C GLY A 44 7.46 4.84 3.00
N CYS A 45 6.21 5.08 2.58
CA CYS A 45 5.03 4.86 3.42
C CYS A 45 4.84 3.38 3.77
N VAL A 46 4.96 2.47 2.80
CA VAL A 46 4.85 1.02 3.01
C VAL A 46 5.90 0.55 4.01
N ALA A 47 7.18 0.90 3.81
CA ALA A 47 8.27 0.54 4.70
C ALA A 47 8.08 1.06 6.12
N ARG A 48 7.67 2.32 6.27
CA ARG A 48 7.41 2.93 7.57
C ARG A 48 6.30 2.18 8.33
N TRP A 49 5.16 1.93 7.68
CA TRP A 49 4.03 1.30 8.35
C TRP A 49 4.24 -0.19 8.63
N ASP A 50 4.90 -0.91 7.73
CA ASP A 50 5.31 -2.30 7.99
C ASP A 50 6.29 -2.38 9.18
N SER A 51 7.33 -1.55 9.19
CA SER A 51 8.27 -1.47 10.32
C SER A 51 7.57 -1.12 11.64
N TRP A 52 6.67 -0.14 11.61
CA TRP A 52 5.88 0.23 12.79
C TRP A 52 4.97 -0.90 13.25
N LEU A 53 4.30 -1.62 12.35
CA LEU A 53 3.45 -2.76 12.70
C LEU A 53 4.25 -3.92 13.30
N ARG A 54 5.47 -4.20 12.79
CA ARG A 54 6.37 -5.20 13.37
C ARG A 54 6.77 -4.83 14.79
N TYR A 55 7.04 -3.56 15.06
CA TYR A 55 7.35 -3.05 16.40
C TYR A 55 6.12 -3.07 17.32
N ALA A 56 4.97 -2.60 16.84
CA ALA A 56 3.74 -2.44 17.61
C ALA A 56 3.10 -3.78 18.01
N LYS A 57 3.45 -4.90 17.38
CA LYS A 57 3.02 -6.26 17.76
C LYS A 57 3.38 -6.62 19.22
N GLY A 58 4.31 -5.90 19.86
CA GLY A 58 4.63 -6.05 21.29
C GLY A 58 3.88 -5.11 22.24
N THR A 59 2.97 -4.24 21.75
CA THR A 59 2.32 -3.20 22.56
C THR A 59 0.79 -3.30 22.56
N PRO A 60 0.11 -3.08 23.70
CA PRO A 60 -1.33 -3.31 23.87
C PRO A 60 -2.21 -2.15 23.36
N GLN A 61 -1.95 -1.58 22.18
CA GLN A 61 -2.79 -0.49 21.62
C GLN A 61 -3.55 -0.93 20.35
N PRO A 62 -4.75 -1.54 20.49
CA PRO A 62 -5.49 -2.14 19.38
C PRO A 62 -5.94 -1.13 18.31
N LEU A 63 -6.32 0.09 18.74
CA LEU A 63 -6.81 1.12 17.83
C LEU A 63 -5.71 1.69 16.93
N GLU A 64 -4.51 1.92 17.46
CA GLU A 64 -3.38 2.37 16.66
C GLU A 64 -2.91 1.28 15.69
N LEU A 65 -2.90 0.01 16.14
CA LEU A 65 -2.59 -1.14 15.31
C LEU A 65 -3.52 -1.24 14.10
N LEU A 66 -4.83 -1.08 14.31
CA LEU A 66 -5.82 -1.04 13.24
C LEU A 66 -5.56 0.13 12.29
N ALA A 67 -5.33 1.33 12.81
CA ALA A 67 -5.09 2.52 11.99
C ALA A 67 -3.81 2.39 11.13
N GLY A 68 -2.73 1.84 11.69
CA GLY A 68 -1.49 1.56 10.96
C GLY A 68 -1.68 0.52 9.86
N ARG A 69 -2.47 -0.53 10.11
CA ARG A 69 -2.85 -1.51 9.07
C ARG A 69 -3.62 -0.87 7.93
N TYR A 70 -4.60 0.00 8.24
CA TYR A 70 -5.33 0.72 7.21
C TYR A 70 -4.42 1.64 6.38
N ALA A 71 -3.50 2.35 7.03
CA ALA A 71 -2.53 3.20 6.33
C ALA A 71 -1.62 2.39 5.39
N LEU A 72 -1.10 1.25 5.86
CA LEU A 72 -0.31 0.32 5.04
C LEU A 72 -1.10 -0.18 3.83
N VAL A 73 -2.33 -0.66 4.05
CA VAL A 73 -3.20 -1.17 2.98
C VAL A 73 -3.53 -0.08 1.97
N GLU A 74 -3.80 1.16 2.39
CA GLU A 74 -4.09 2.25 1.47
C GLU A 74 -2.86 2.64 0.65
N ALA A 75 -1.65 2.60 1.23
CA ALA A 75 -0.41 2.82 0.49
C ALA A 75 -0.20 1.73 -0.57
N LEU A 76 -0.38 0.45 -0.20
CA LEU A 76 -0.31 -0.67 -1.13
C LEU A 76 -1.37 -0.57 -2.24
N ARG A 77 -2.57 -0.09 -1.91
CA ARG A 77 -3.63 0.14 -2.90
C ARG A 77 -3.25 1.22 -3.91
N CYS A 78 -2.58 2.30 -3.47
CA CYS A 78 -2.03 3.32 -4.35
C CYS A 78 -0.95 2.73 -5.26
N VAL A 79 -0.03 1.91 -4.72
CA VAL A 79 1.00 1.20 -5.51
C VAL A 79 0.36 0.29 -6.55
N GLY A 80 -0.58 -0.57 -6.17
CA GLY A 80 -1.25 -1.48 -7.10
C GLY A 80 -2.06 -0.78 -8.19
N ARG A 81 -2.55 0.44 -7.91
CA ARG A 81 -3.37 1.21 -8.84
C ARG A 81 -2.53 2.06 -9.80
N PHE A 82 -1.58 2.83 -9.28
CA PHE A 82 -0.84 3.83 -10.05
C PHE A 82 0.62 3.46 -10.29
N GLY A 83 1.16 2.56 -9.49
CA GLY A 83 2.55 2.16 -9.57
C GLY A 83 2.90 1.27 -10.76
N THR A 84 4.19 1.16 -10.97
CA THR A 84 4.84 0.22 -11.86
C THR A 84 4.85 -1.19 -11.28
N PRO A 85 5.02 -2.23 -12.14
CA PRO A 85 5.32 -3.59 -11.69
C PRO A 85 6.51 -3.66 -10.72
N TYR A 86 7.49 -2.79 -10.93
CA TYR A 86 8.67 -2.69 -10.08
C TYR A 86 8.31 -2.23 -8.67
N ALA A 87 7.61 -1.10 -8.53
CA ALA A 87 7.15 -0.59 -7.24
C ALA A 87 6.25 -1.60 -6.51
N ALA A 88 5.38 -2.31 -7.25
CA ALA A 88 4.58 -3.38 -6.67
C ALA A 88 5.44 -4.51 -6.09
N ARG A 89 6.46 -4.96 -6.84
CA ARG A 89 7.40 -6.00 -6.38
C ARG A 89 8.19 -5.57 -5.15
N GLU A 90 8.71 -4.34 -5.14
CA GLU A 90 9.41 -3.80 -3.96
C GLU A 90 8.48 -3.70 -2.75
N ALA A 91 7.24 -3.25 -2.94
CA ALA A 91 6.26 -3.21 -1.87
C ALA A 91 5.98 -4.60 -1.29
N MET A 92 5.92 -5.64 -2.13
CA MET A 92 5.78 -7.03 -1.69
C MET A 92 7.00 -7.52 -0.91
N GLN A 93 8.22 -7.17 -1.34
CA GLN A 93 9.43 -7.49 -0.60
C GLN A 93 9.43 -6.85 0.79
N ILE A 94 9.04 -5.57 0.88
CA ILE A 94 8.96 -4.84 2.15
C ILE A 94 8.04 -5.56 3.14
N ILE A 95 6.84 -5.98 2.69
CA ILE A 95 5.86 -6.64 3.56
C ILE A 95 6.13 -8.14 3.80
N GLY A 96 7.25 -8.67 3.32
CA GLY A 96 7.65 -10.06 3.54
C GLY A 96 7.07 -11.08 2.55
N GLU A 97 6.49 -10.64 1.42
CA GLU A 97 5.79 -11.47 0.45
C GLU A 97 6.52 -11.55 -0.89
N ALA A 98 7.86 -11.58 -0.83
CA ALA A 98 8.75 -11.51 -2.00
C ALA A 98 8.54 -12.67 -3.01
N GLU A 99 8.07 -13.82 -2.53
CA GLU A 99 7.84 -15.02 -3.36
C GLU A 99 6.62 -14.88 -4.28
N ARG A 100 5.71 -13.94 -3.98
CA ARG A 100 4.45 -13.70 -4.71
C ARG A 100 4.66 -12.86 -5.97
N THR A 101 5.59 -13.29 -6.81
CA THR A 101 5.95 -12.64 -8.07
C THR A 101 4.80 -12.63 -9.08
N ASP A 102 3.84 -13.54 -8.94
CA ASP A 102 2.61 -13.65 -9.73
C ASP A 102 1.69 -12.43 -9.58
N LEU A 103 1.78 -11.74 -8.43
CA LEU A 103 0.98 -10.57 -8.12
C LEU A 103 1.50 -9.29 -8.79
N CYS A 104 2.77 -9.28 -9.20
CA CYS A 104 3.45 -8.08 -9.71
C CYS A 104 3.87 -8.20 -11.18
N SER A 105 3.56 -9.32 -11.85
CA SER A 105 4.02 -9.61 -13.21
C SER A 105 2.90 -10.09 -14.12
N GLY A 106 3.09 -9.90 -15.43
CA GLY A 106 2.17 -10.35 -16.49
C GLY A 106 0.88 -9.53 -16.66
N PRO A 107 0.07 -9.83 -17.69
CA PRO A 107 -1.21 -9.17 -17.92
C PRO A 107 -2.15 -9.30 -16.72
N GLY A 108 -2.87 -8.22 -16.40
CA GLY A 108 -3.85 -8.20 -15.32
C GLY A 108 -3.26 -8.21 -13.89
N TRP A 109 -1.95 -8.05 -13.72
CA TRP A 109 -1.29 -8.05 -12.40
C TRP A 109 -1.92 -7.04 -11.44
N ARG A 110 -2.25 -5.81 -11.91
CA ARG A 110 -2.89 -4.78 -11.09
C ARG A 110 -4.17 -5.28 -10.43
N LYS A 111 -5.00 -6.04 -11.17
CA LYS A 111 -6.23 -6.63 -10.63
C LYS A 111 -5.91 -7.68 -9.58
N ARG A 112 -4.95 -8.58 -9.84
CA ARG A 112 -4.51 -9.60 -8.87
C ARG A 112 -3.96 -8.97 -7.59
N PHE A 113 -3.06 -7.99 -7.72
CA PHE A 113 -2.47 -7.25 -6.61
C PHE A 113 -3.53 -6.56 -5.76
N VAL A 114 -4.42 -5.77 -6.37
CA VAL A 114 -5.48 -5.06 -5.65
C VAL A 114 -6.46 -6.06 -5.00
N CYS A 115 -6.83 -7.14 -5.68
CA CYS A 115 -7.68 -8.19 -5.08
C CYS A 115 -7.01 -8.84 -3.86
N PHE A 116 -5.70 -9.12 -3.92
CA PHE A 116 -4.94 -9.65 -2.81
C PHE A 116 -4.94 -8.67 -1.62
N MET A 117 -4.77 -7.38 -1.87
CA MET A 117 -4.83 -6.32 -0.85
C MET A 117 -6.22 -6.16 -0.22
N GLU A 118 -7.29 -6.15 -1.02
CA GLU A 118 -8.66 -6.01 -0.52
C GLU A 118 -9.09 -7.21 0.36
N ARG A 119 -8.59 -8.42 0.08
CA ARG A 119 -8.78 -9.57 0.97
C ARG A 119 -8.12 -9.34 2.34
N ARG A 120 -6.91 -8.80 2.38
CA ARG A 120 -6.19 -8.46 3.63
C ARG A 120 -6.85 -7.30 4.39
N ARG A 121 -7.54 -6.39 3.68
CA ARG A 121 -8.32 -5.31 4.30
C ARG A 121 -9.56 -5.82 5.06
N ARG A 122 -10.25 -6.82 4.50
CA ARG A 122 -11.54 -7.32 5.03
C ARG A 122 -11.39 -8.36 6.14
N CYS A 123 -10.25 -9.06 6.21
CA CYS A 123 -10.00 -10.11 7.21
C CYS A 123 -8.81 -9.76 8.12
N PRO A 124 -8.99 -8.93 9.18
CA PRO A 124 -7.93 -8.70 10.16
C PRO A 124 -7.68 -9.88 11.12
N ILE A 125 -8.56 -10.90 11.14
CA ILE A 125 -8.65 -11.98 12.16
C ILE A 125 -7.97 -13.30 11.75
N THR A 126 -7.78 -13.59 10.47
CA THR A 126 -6.97 -14.74 10.03
C THR A 126 -5.56 -14.22 9.74
N SER A 127 -4.57 -14.25 10.62
CA SER A 127 -4.33 -15.10 11.78
C SER A 127 -3.27 -14.40 12.64
N MET A 128 -3.35 -14.49 13.98
CA MET A 128 -2.24 -14.07 14.87
C MET A 128 -0.95 -14.86 14.61
N HIS A 129 -1.04 -15.95 13.85
CA HIS A 129 0.02 -16.87 13.47
C HIS A 129 0.36 -16.88 11.97
N SER A 130 -0.19 -15.98 11.14
CA SER A 130 0.25 -15.91 9.74
C SER A 130 1.62 -15.22 9.71
N PRO A 131 2.70 -15.92 9.35
CA PRO A 131 3.99 -15.29 9.13
C PRO A 131 3.90 -14.67 7.74
N PHE A 132 3.34 -13.46 7.66
CA PHE A 132 3.20 -12.64 6.46
C PHE A 132 2.70 -13.37 5.21
#